data_AF-A0A4Y9VTL3-F1
#
_entry.id   AF-A0A4Y9VTL3-F1
#
_cell.length_a   1.000
_cell.length_b   1.000
_cell.length_c   1.000
_cell.angle_alpha   90.00
_cell.angle_beta   90.00
_cell.angle_gamma   90.00
#
_symmetry.space_group_name_H-M   'P 1'
#
loop_
_entity.id
_entity.type
_entity.pdbx_description
1 polymer ?
#
loop_
_entity_poly.entity_id
_entity_poly.type
_entity_poly.pdbx_seq_one_letter_code
_entity_poly.pdbx_strand_id
1 'polypeptide(L)'
;MELVEVTWDKAFRIWWSYFWRVLVFSLLLVSILAIVGAIIFFSLGMPEVGRKYGVIIAQLSTIPVSIWVFKKILRKKFNGYSVVLIKNDNA
;
A
#
# COMPACT_ATOMS: atom_id res chain seq x y z
N MET A 1 -28.59 5.99 7.43
CA MET A 1 -27.20 6.39 7.15
C MET A 1 -27.25 7.83 6.72
N GLU A 2 -26.57 8.73 7.44
CA GLU A 2 -26.48 10.13 7.05
C GLU A 2 -25.24 10.32 6.17
N LEU A 3 -25.41 10.99 5.03
CA LEU A 3 -24.27 11.35 4.19
C LEU A 3 -23.50 12.47 4.86
N VAL A 4 -22.28 12.16 5.26
CA VAL A 4 -21.40 13.11 5.93
C VAL A 4 -20.56 13.83 4.89
N GLU A 5 -20.53 15.17 4.96
CA GLU A 5 -19.68 15.98 4.06
C GLU A 5 -18.19 15.64 4.23
N VAL A 6 -17.49 15.53 3.10
CA VAL A 6 -16.05 15.27 3.03
C VAL A 6 -15.29 16.59 3.23
N THR A 7 -15.04 16.93 4.49
CA THR A 7 -14.20 18.09 4.84
C THR A 7 -12.71 17.77 4.70
N TRP A 8 -11.88 18.81 4.56
CA TRP A 8 -10.42 18.67 4.48
C TRP A 8 -9.82 17.92 5.69
N ASP A 9 -10.32 18.17 6.90
CA ASP A 9 -9.87 17.45 8.11
C ASP A 9 -10.14 15.93 7.99
N LYS A 10 -11.33 15.54 7.52
CA LYS A 10 -11.67 14.11 7.34
C LYS A 10 -10.83 13.48 6.23
N ALA A 11 -10.65 14.19 5.12
CA ALA A 11 -9.82 13.75 4.00
C ALA A 11 -8.36 13.53 4.44
N PHE A 12 -7.79 14.50 5.16
CA PHE A 12 -6.43 14.40 5.69
C PHE A 12 -6.27 13.25 6.67
N ARG A 13 -7.23 13.02 7.59
CA ARG A 13 -7.20 11.87 8.52
C ARG A 13 -7.20 10.52 7.79
N ILE A 14 -7.99 10.38 6.73
CA ILE A 14 -8.04 9.15 5.91
C ILE A 14 -6.72 8.98 5.16
N TRP A 15 -6.24 10.04 4.49
CA TRP A 15 -4.97 10.04 3.77
C TRP A 15 -3.79 9.71 4.67
N TRP A 16 -3.72 10.31 5.87
CA TRP A 16 -2.67 10.03 6.85
C TRP A 16 -2.69 8.57 7.30
N SER A 17 -3.90 8.01 7.52
CA SER A 17 -4.06 6.59 7.79
C SER A 17 -3.55 5.70 6.65
N TYR A 18 -3.73 6.13 5.41
CA TYR A 18 -3.27 5.42 4.22
C TYR A 18 -1.76 5.48 4.08
N PHE A 19 -1.22 6.69 4.12
CA PHE A 19 0.20 6.98 3.95
C PHE A 19 1.08 6.12 4.86
N TRP A 20 0.85 6.13 6.17
CA TRP A 20 1.69 5.37 7.11
C TRP A 20 1.62 3.86 6.91
N ARG A 21 0.44 3.33 6.58
CA ARG A 21 0.29 1.89 6.34
C ARG A 21 1.01 1.49 5.07
N VAL A 22 0.83 2.24 3.98
CA VAL A 22 1.55 1.96 2.73
C VAL A 22 3.04 2.05 2.95
N LEU A 23 3.53 3.09 3.64
CA LEU A 23 4.95 3.27 3.95
C LEU A 23 5.51 2.08 4.74
N VAL A 24 4.88 1.70 5.86
CA VAL A 24 5.36 0.60 6.71
C VAL A 24 5.30 -0.74 5.98
N PHE A 25 4.18 -1.08 5.34
CA PHE A 25 4.04 -2.37 4.66
C PHE A 25 4.92 -2.47 3.41
N SER A 26 5.11 -1.37 2.68
CA SER A 26 5.99 -1.35 1.51
C SER A 26 7.45 -1.47 1.93
N LEU A 27 7.87 -0.76 2.98
CA LEU A 27 9.23 -0.87 3.51
C LEU A 27 9.53 -2.30 3.95
N LEU A 28 8.62 -2.92 4.72
CA LEU A 28 8.77 -4.32 5.15
C LEU A 28 8.87 -5.28 3.96
N LEU A 29 7.96 -5.16 2.99
CA LEU A 29 7.97 -6.04 1.82
C LEU A 29 9.25 -5.88 0.99
N VAL A 30 9.66 -4.63 0.73
CA VAL A 30 10.88 -4.33 -0.03
C VAL A 30 12.12 -4.85 0.70
N SER A 31 12.21 -4.68 2.02
CA SER A 31 13.32 -5.23 2.81
C SER A 31 13.39 -6.76 2.71
N ILE A 32 12.24 -7.45 2.79
CA ILE A 32 12.19 -8.92 2.65
C ILE A 32 12.64 -9.33 1.24
N LEU A 33 12.09 -8.69 0.19
CA LEU A 33 12.45 -8.99 -1.19
C LEU A 33 13.92 -8.71 -1.48
N ALA A 34 14.48 -7.65 -0.89
CA ALA A 34 15.89 -7.31 -1.02
C ALA A 34 16.79 -8.37 -0.38
N ILE A 35 16.48 -8.83 0.84
CA ILE A 35 17.25 -9.88 1.53
C ILE A 35 17.18 -11.20 0.75
N VAL A 36 15.98 -11.62 0.36
CA VAL A 36 15.77 -12.87 -0.39
C VAL A 36 16.47 -12.79 -1.75
N GLY A 37 16.31 -11.68 -2.47
CA GLY A 37 16.98 -11.45 -3.74
C GLY A 37 18.49 -11.47 -3.60
N ALA A 38 19.04 -10.81 -2.57
CA ALA A 38 20.48 -10.81 -2.30
C ALA A 38 21.02 -12.23 -2.09
N ILE A 39 20.36 -13.05 -1.27
CA ILE A 39 20.78 -14.44 -1.02
C ILE A 39 20.77 -15.26 -2.32
N ILE A 40 19.69 -15.18 -3.10
CA ILE A 40 19.54 -15.95 -4.35
C ILE A 40 20.60 -15.53 -5.36
N PHE A 41 20.69 -14.23 -5.70
CA PHE A 41 21.60 -13.78 -6.75
C PHE A 41 23.08 -13.87 -6.35
N PHE A 42 23.39 -13.77 -5.05
CA PHE A 42 24.73 -14.04 -4.54
C PHE A 42 25.10 -15.53 -4.73
N SER A 43 24.20 -16.45 -4.38
CA SER A 43 24.43 -17.89 -4.55
C SER A 43 24.59 -18.33 -6.01
N LEU A 44 23.99 -17.59 -6.95
CA LEU A 44 24.08 -17.84 -8.40
C LEU A 44 25.30 -17.17 -9.06
N GLY A 45 26.11 -16.41 -8.32
CA GLY A 45 27.25 -15.68 -8.88
C GLY A 45 26.85 -14.54 -9.82
N MET A 46 25.61 -14.05 -9.74
CA MET A 46 25.06 -12.99 -10.61
C MET A 46 24.63 -11.74 -9.81
N PRO A 47 25.53 -11.10 -9.04
CA PRO A 47 25.17 -9.98 -8.17
C PRO A 47 24.66 -8.75 -8.95
N GLU A 48 25.12 -8.56 -10.19
CA GLU A 48 24.73 -7.41 -11.02
C GLU A 48 23.27 -7.46 -11.47
N VAL A 49 22.76 -8.66 -11.76
CA VAL A 49 21.36 -8.90 -12.13
C VAL A 49 20.46 -8.61 -10.93
N GLY A 50 20.85 -9.07 -9.74
CA GLY A 50 20.15 -8.77 -8.50
C GLY A 50 20.04 -7.27 -8.23
N ARG A 51 21.11 -6.51 -8.47
CA ARG A 51 21.10 -5.04 -8.28
C ARG A 51 20.21 -4.33 -9.30
N LYS A 52 20.29 -4.70 -10.58
CA LYS A 52 19.56 -4.04 -11.67
C LYS A 52 18.05 -4.31 -11.61
N TYR A 53 17.65 -5.57 -11.41
CA TYR A 53 16.24 -5.94 -11.42
C TYR A 53 15.60 -5.85 -10.03
N GLY A 54 16.38 -5.91 -8.96
CA GLY A 54 15.86 -5.79 -7.58
C GLY A 54 15.12 -4.49 -7.32
N VAL A 55 15.62 -3.36 -7.85
CA VAL A 55 14.96 -2.05 -7.70
C VAL A 55 13.62 -2.01 -8.43
N ILE A 56 13.55 -2.57 -9.64
CA ILE A 56 12.33 -2.61 -10.44
C ILE A 56 11.27 -3.49 -9.76
N ILE A 57 11.66 -4.68 -9.30
CA ILE A 57 10.77 -5.59 -8.58
C ILE A 57 10.29 -4.94 -7.28
N ALA A 58 11.17 -4.29 -6.53
CA ALA A 58 10.83 -3.58 -5.31
C ALA A 58 9.81 -2.45 -5.58
N GLN A 59 10.02 -1.62 -6.60
CA GLN A 59 9.05 -0.59 -6.97
C GLN A 59 7.70 -1.17 -7.39
N LEU A 60 7.69 -2.20 -8.25
CA LEU A 60 6.45 -2.84 -8.68
C LEU A 60 5.69 -3.49 -7.51
N SER A 61 6.40 -4.00 -6.50
CA SER A 61 5.79 -4.59 -5.31
C SER A 61 5.02 -3.59 -4.45
N THR A 62 5.29 -2.28 -4.57
CA THR A 62 4.55 -1.25 -3.81
C THR A 62 3.12 -1.07 -4.30
N ILE A 63 2.85 -1.34 -5.58
CA ILE A 63 1.50 -1.23 -6.18
C ILE A 63 0.50 -2.17 -5.50
N PRO A 64 0.70 -3.50 -5.43
CA PRO A 64 -0.24 -4.39 -4.76
C PRO A 64 -0.38 -4.09 -3.27
N VAL A 65 0.69 -3.64 -2.60
CA VAL A 65 0.62 -3.18 -1.19
C VAL A 65 -0.32 -1.99 -1.07
N SER A 66 -0.20 -1.01 -1.96
CA SER A 66 -1.05 0.18 -1.97
C SER A 66 -2.54 -0.16 -2.12
N ILE A 67 -2.88 -1.06 -3.06
CA ILE A 67 -4.25 -1.54 -3.30
C ILE A 67 -4.78 -2.27 -2.06
N TRP A 68 -3.96 -3.15 -1.47
CA TRP A 68 -4.34 -3.89 -0.28
C TRP A 68 -4.59 -2.99 0.92
N VAL A 69 -3.72 -2.01 1.16
CA VAL A 69 -3.88 -1.02 2.24
C VAL A 69 -5.13 -0.16 1.99
N PHE A 70 -5.36 0.27 0.75
CA PHE A 70 -6.53 1.05 0.39
C PHE A 70 -7.83 0.29 0.70
N LYS A 71 -7.92 -0.98 0.27
CA LYS A 71 -9.04 -1.88 0.60
C LYS A 71 -9.24 -2.03 2.11
N LYS A 72 -8.15 -2.11 2.88
CA LYS A 72 -8.20 -2.21 4.35
C LYS A 72 -8.74 -0.93 4.99
N ILE A 73 -8.43 0.23 4.42
CA ILE A 73 -8.88 1.54 4.93
C ILE A 73 -10.34 1.79 4.61
N LEU A 74 -10.82 1.39 3.43
CA LEU A 74 -12.25 1.45 3.11
C LEU A 74 -13.10 0.60 4.07
N ARG A 75 -12.52 -0.43 4.69
CA ARG A 75 -13.21 -1.27 5.69
C ARG A 75 -13.05 -0.76 7.12
N LYS A 76 -12.26 0.29 7.34
CA LYS A 76 -11.97 0.82 8.69
C LYS A 76 -13.09 1.75 9.13
N LYS A 77 -13.52 1.59 10.39
CA LYS A 77 -14.37 2.57 11.08
C LYS A 77 -13.47 3.67 11.67
N PHE A 78 -13.72 4.92 11.32
CA PHE A 78 -13.09 6.08 11.94
C PHE A 78 -13.98 6.58 13.08
N ASN A 79 -13.41 7.37 14.00
CA ASN A 79 -14.18 7.89 15.12
C ASN A 79 -15.20 8.92 14.59
N GLY A 80 -16.49 8.53 14.55
CA GLY A 80 -17.60 9.36 14.06
C GLY A 80 -18.02 9.16 12.60
N TYR A 81 -17.32 8.32 11.80
CA TYR A 81 -17.72 8.05 10.40
C TYR A 81 -17.03 6.80 9.81
N SER A 82 -17.60 6.24 8.74
CA SER A 82 -16.98 5.16 7.95
C SER A 82 -17.12 5.46 6.46
N VAL A 83 -16.10 5.13 5.67
CA VAL A 83 -16.17 5.25 4.21
C VAL A 83 -16.94 4.04 3.68
N VAL A 84 -18.04 4.29 2.97
CA VAL A 84 -18.87 3.25 2.37
C VAL A 84 -19.08 3.54 0.89
N LEU A 85 -19.05 2.50 0.07
CA LEU A 85 -19.43 2.60 -1.33
C LEU A 85 -20.94 2.42 -1.41
N ILE A 86 -21.63 3.44 -1.92
CA ILE A 86 -23.06 3.37 -2.21
C ILE A 86 -23.20 3.07 -3.69
N LYS A 87 -23.90 1.98 -4.02
CA LYS A 87 -24.22 1.66 -5.41
C LYS A 87 -25.26 2.68 -5.89
N ASN A 88 -24.91 3.47 -6.89
CA ASN A 88 -25.90 4.28 -7.61
C ASN A 88 -26.45 3.42 -8.75
N ASP A 89 -27.77 3.31 -8.86
CA ASP A 89 -28.44 2.49 -9.89
C ASP A 89 -28.40 3.13 -11.30
N ASN A 90 -27.71 4.26 -11.47
CA ASN A 90 -27.57 4.98 -12.74
C ASN A 90 -26.21 4.72 -13.41
N ALA A 91 -25.77 3.47 -13.47
CA ALA A 91 -24.58 3.06 -14.23
C ALA A 91 -24.97 2.07 -15.32
#